data_AF-A0A0H5QCY0-F1
#
_entry.id   AF-A0A0H5QCY0-F1
#
_cell.length_a   1.000
_cell.length_b   1.000
_cell.length_c   1.000
_cell.angle_alpha   90.00
_cell.angle_beta   90.00
_cell.angle_gamma   90.00
#
_symmetry.space_group_name_H-M   'P 1'
#
loop_
_entity.id
_entity.type
_entity.pdbx_description
1 polymer ?
#
loop_
_entity_poly.entity_id
_entity_poly.type
_entity_poly.pdbx_seq_one_letter_code
_entity_poly.pdbx_strand_id
1 'polypeptide(L)'
;MLSIKDICQEANISQQTFYRLVRENQDFRTLVESGREKKGNGYKYDRAVLEWLYTYYDKEPDAGEEETPSTPSILPSDASELQEQIKSLTEERDALKRDLDALQAKYEKTEQERLAFFTQNAQLILLLGQEKQEKQALLPPPKKPLMERIKGIFKKEQQPEN
;
A
#
# COMPACT_ATOMS: atom_id res chain seq x y z
N MET A 1 -11.17 25.68 21.07
CA MET A 1 -11.82 24.39 20.81
C MET A 1 -11.76 24.03 19.34
N LEU A 2 -11.20 22.85 19.05
CA LEU A 2 -10.79 22.41 17.72
C LEU A 2 -11.77 21.36 17.18
N SER A 3 -11.99 21.29 15.86
CA SER A 3 -12.70 20.13 15.29
C SER A 3 -11.77 18.92 15.25
N ILE A 4 -12.33 17.72 15.09
CA ILE A 4 -11.53 16.52 14.88
C ILE A 4 -10.59 16.64 13.68
N LYS A 5 -11.01 17.36 12.62
CA LYS A 5 -10.19 17.59 11.43
C LYS A 5 -8.97 18.44 11.78
N ASP A 6 -9.20 19.51 12.54
CA ASP A 6 -8.15 20.43 12.97
C ASP A 6 -7.13 19.69 13.85
N ILE A 7 -7.59 18.92 14.85
CA ILE A 7 -6.71 18.12 15.72
C ILE A 7 -5.90 17.09 14.92
N CYS A 8 -6.53 16.38 13.99
CA CYS A 8 -5.84 15.39 13.17
C CYS A 8 -4.79 16.04 12.27
N GLN A 9 -5.09 17.22 11.73
CA GLN A 9 -4.15 17.99 10.90
C GLN A 9 -2.97 18.51 11.74
N GLU A 10 -3.23 19.07 12.92
CA GLU A 10 -2.23 19.68 13.79
C GLU A 10 -1.31 18.64 14.46
N ALA A 11 -1.85 17.48 14.84
CA ALA A 11 -1.07 16.34 15.33
C ALA A 11 -0.41 15.53 14.19
N ASN A 12 -0.76 15.83 12.93
CA ASN A 12 -0.35 15.10 11.73
C ASN A 12 -0.61 13.57 11.89
N ILE A 13 -1.87 13.23 12.15
CA ILE A 13 -2.41 11.87 12.24
C ILE A 13 -3.68 11.73 11.41
N SER A 14 -4.02 10.50 11.01
CA SER A 14 -5.30 10.24 10.33
C SER A 14 -6.47 10.21 11.33
N GLN A 15 -7.69 10.54 10.86
CA GLN A 15 -8.90 10.37 11.68
C GLN A 15 -9.11 8.92 12.12
N GLN A 16 -8.71 7.95 11.28
CA GLN A 16 -8.79 6.53 11.64
C GLN A 16 -7.87 6.21 12.83
N THR A 17 -6.66 6.77 12.85
CA THR A 17 -5.72 6.67 13.96
C THR A 17 -6.30 7.28 15.23
N PHE A 18 -6.90 8.47 15.12
CA PHE A 18 -7.57 9.12 16.25
C PHE A 18 -8.66 8.23 16.86
N TYR A 19 -9.59 7.71 16.05
CA TYR A 19 -10.66 6.85 16.55
C TYR A 19 -10.16 5.49 17.08
N ARG A 20 -9.06 4.99 16.54
CA ARG A 20 -8.39 3.79 17.05
C ARG A 20 -7.85 4.05 18.46
N LEU A 21 -7.14 5.16 18.66
CA LEU A 21 -6.63 5.56 19.98
C LEU A 21 -7.77 5.74 20.99
N VAL A 22 -8.90 6.34 20.61
CA VAL A 22 -10.07 6.45 21.49
C VAL A 22 -10.63 5.08 21.90
N ARG A 23 -10.46 4.04 21.08
CA ARG A 23 -10.91 2.68 21.39
C ARG A 23 -9.92 1.91 22.25
N GLU A 24 -8.63 2.08 21.97
CA GLU A 24 -7.55 1.26 22.53
C GLU A 24 -6.93 1.88 23.79
N ASN A 25 -7.05 3.20 23.99
CA ASN A 25 -6.47 3.92 25.12
C ASN A 25 -7.57 4.55 26.01
N GLN A 26 -7.73 4.00 27.22
CA GLN A 26 -8.78 4.40 28.16
C GLN A 26 -8.58 5.82 28.70
N ASP A 27 -7.33 6.26 28.90
CA ASP A 27 -7.03 7.59 29.42
C ASP A 27 -7.33 8.65 28.36
N PHE A 28 -6.92 8.41 27.12
CA PHE A 28 -7.23 9.28 25.98
C PHE A 28 -8.74 9.36 25.74
N ARG A 29 -9.45 8.24 25.85
CA ARG A 29 -10.91 8.21 25.72
C ARG A 29 -11.59 9.11 26.74
N THR A 30 -11.16 9.02 28.00
CA THR A 30 -11.73 9.81 29.08
C THR A 30 -11.51 11.31 28.83
N LEU A 31 -10.30 11.67 28.39
CA LEU A 31 -9.94 13.04 28.03
C LEU A 31 -10.78 13.59 26.86
N VAL A 32 -10.97 12.78 25.82
CA VAL A 32 -11.79 13.14 24.65
C VAL A 32 -13.26 13.29 25.04
N GLU A 33 -13.78 12.43 25.91
CA GLU A 33 -15.18 12.48 26.37
C GLU A 33 -15.44 13.64 27.34
N SER A 34 -14.47 14.00 28.19
CA SER A 34 -14.58 15.15 29.10
C SER A 34 -14.40 16.49 28.40
N GLY A 35 -13.55 16.54 27.37
CA GLY A 35 -13.21 17.75 26.62
C GLY A 35 -14.06 18.00 25.38
N ARG A 36 -15.08 17.18 25.08
CA ARG A 36 -15.95 17.38 23.92
C ARG A 36 -17.16 18.26 24.25
N GLU A 37 -17.37 19.27 23.42
CA GLU A 37 -18.58 20.09 23.41
C GLU A 37 -19.35 19.90 22.11
N LYS A 38 -20.67 19.76 22.22
CA LYS A 38 -21.55 19.69 21.05
C LYS A 38 -21.78 21.09 20.51
N LYS A 39 -21.27 21.37 19.30
CA LYS A 39 -21.44 22.66 18.61
C LYS A 39 -22.01 22.43 17.21
N GLY A 40 -23.31 22.69 17.06
CA GLY A 40 -24.05 22.44 15.81
C GLY A 40 -24.12 20.95 15.47
N ASN A 41 -23.74 20.60 14.24
CA ASN A 41 -23.76 19.21 13.74
C ASN A 41 -22.51 18.39 14.11
N GLY A 42 -21.64 18.89 15.01
CA GLY A 42 -20.40 18.20 15.34
C GLY A 42 -19.95 18.41 16.77
N TYR A 43 -18.85 17.73 17.10
CA TYR A 43 -18.13 17.90 18.35
C TYR A 43 -16.90 18.77 18.14
N LYS A 44 -16.68 19.68 19.08
CA LYS A 44 -15.46 20.43 19.24
C LYS A 44 -14.75 19.91 20.48
N TYR A 45 -13.44 19.81 20.42
CA TYR A 45 -12.62 19.22 21.46
C TYR A 45 -11.70 20.27 22.05
N ASP A 46 -11.38 20.08 23.32
CA ASP A 46 -10.44 20.93 24.04
C ASP A 46 -8.99 20.73 23.57
N ARG A 47 -8.14 21.73 23.82
CA ARG A 47 -6.72 21.71 23.45
C ARG A 47 -5.94 20.61 24.19
N ALA A 48 -6.41 20.21 25.38
CA ALA A 48 -5.82 19.10 26.13
C ALA A 48 -5.75 17.79 25.32
N VAL A 49 -6.72 17.55 24.41
CA VAL A 49 -6.70 16.38 23.51
C VAL A 49 -5.53 16.44 22.54
N LEU A 50 -5.20 17.64 22.05
CA LEU A 50 -4.07 17.85 21.15
C LEU A 50 -2.73 17.74 21.90
N GLU A 51 -2.62 18.35 23.07
CA GLU A 51 -1.42 18.25 23.91
C GLU A 51 -1.10 16.80 24.28
N TRP A 52 -2.13 16.03 24.64
CA TRP A 52 -1.96 14.59 24.89
C TRP A 52 -1.43 13.86 23.66
N LEU A 53 -1.91 14.19 22.45
CA LEU A 53 -1.41 13.60 21.22
C LEU A 53 0.05 13.97 20.94
N TYR A 54 0.47 15.20 21.24
CA TYR A 54 1.88 15.58 21.12
C TYR A 54 2.78 14.83 22.08
N THR A 55 2.38 14.72 23.35
CA THR A 55 3.11 13.92 24.34
C THR A 55 3.13 12.44 23.96
N TYR A 56 2.01 11.89 23.48
CA TYR A 56 1.91 10.48 23.11
C TYR A 56 2.79 10.12 21.91
N TYR A 57 3.00 11.06 21.00
CA TYR A 57 3.80 10.86 19.79
C TYR A 57 5.21 11.46 19.86
N ASP A 58 5.63 12.02 21.00
CA ASP A 58 6.92 12.71 21.20
C ASP A 58 7.30 13.61 20.01
N LYS A 59 6.30 14.27 19.43
CA LYS A 59 6.54 15.35 18.49
C LYS A 59 6.77 16.58 19.34
N GLU A 60 8.04 16.98 19.50
CA GLU A 60 8.33 18.38 19.76
C GLU A 60 7.48 19.20 18.80
N PRO A 61 6.69 20.17 19.29
CA PRO A 61 5.92 21.01 18.40
C PRO A 61 6.91 21.65 17.44
N ASP A 62 6.69 21.44 16.14
CA ASP A 62 7.25 22.23 15.06
C ASP A 62 6.74 23.68 15.26
N ALA A 63 7.33 24.33 16.25
CA ALA A 63 7.13 25.72 16.57
C ALA A 63 7.80 26.45 15.42
N GLY A 64 6.94 26.96 14.53
CA GLY A 64 7.34 27.80 13.42
C GLY A 64 8.42 28.77 13.85
N GLU A 65 9.45 28.81 13.02
CA GLU A 65 10.60 29.71 13.07
C GLU A 65 10.19 31.13 13.52
N GLU A 66 10.44 31.46 14.78
CA GLU A 66 10.73 32.84 15.19
C GLU A 66 12.17 32.87 15.67
N GLU A 67 13.03 33.47 14.83
CA GLU A 67 14.40 33.83 15.14
C GLU A 67 14.46 34.68 16.42
N THR A 68 15.11 34.18 17.46
CA THR A 68 15.81 35.05 18.41
C THR A 68 17.21 34.50 18.69
N PRO A 69 18.29 35.28 18.51
CA PRO A 69 19.65 34.82 18.70
C PRO A 69 20.04 35.01 20.16
N SER A 70 20.31 33.92 20.88
CA SER A 70 21.05 33.98 22.14
C SER A 70 21.65 32.62 22.45
N THR A 71 22.87 32.40 21.97
CA THR A 71 23.82 31.50 22.61
C THR A 71 24.13 32.03 24.02
N PRO A 72 24.30 31.14 24.99
CA PRO A 72 25.59 31.16 25.66
C PRO A 72 26.20 29.76 25.68
N SER A 73 27.34 29.68 24.97
CA SER A 73 28.58 29.04 25.40
C SER A 73 28.46 27.93 26.46
N ILE A 74 28.53 26.67 25.99
CA ILE A 74 29.04 25.53 26.77
C ILE A 74 30.21 24.94 25.95
N LEU A 75 31.42 25.18 26.41
CA LEU A 75 32.68 24.57 25.95
C LEU A 75 32.87 23.20 26.65
N PRO A 76 33.83 22.34 26.25
CA PRO A 76 33.75 21.34 25.20
C PRO A 76 33.94 19.95 25.85
N SER A 77 32.90 19.35 26.41
CA SER A 77 32.94 17.96 26.89
C SER A 77 32.23 16.99 25.94
N ASP A 78 31.34 17.52 25.08
CA ASP A 78 30.47 16.72 24.21
C ASP A 78 31.11 16.42 22.84
N ALA A 79 32.21 17.09 22.49
CA ALA A 79 32.81 16.93 21.15
C ALA A 79 33.31 15.49 20.90
N SER A 80 33.82 14.82 21.93
CA SER A 80 34.27 13.42 21.83
C SER A 80 33.10 12.46 21.72
N GLU A 81 32.04 12.65 22.51
CA GLU A 81 30.84 11.82 22.47
C GLU A 81 30.08 12.00 21.16
N LEU A 82 29.96 13.23 20.66
CA LEU A 82 29.43 13.55 19.33
C LEU A 82 30.25 12.90 18.22
N GLN A 83 31.58 12.87 18.36
CA GLN A 83 32.45 12.24 17.37
C GLN A 83 32.29 10.72 17.34
N GLU A 84 32.12 10.08 18.49
CA GLU A 84 31.80 8.65 18.58
C GLU A 84 30.41 8.35 18.00
N GLN A 85 29.42 9.20 18.28
CA GLN A 85 28.07 9.06 17.75
C GLN A 85 28.02 9.22 16.22
N ILE A 86 28.75 10.20 15.66
CA ILE A 86 28.87 10.38 14.21
C ILE A 86 29.50 9.15 13.56
N LYS A 87 30.51 8.57 14.21
CA LYS A 87 31.16 7.35 13.71
C LYS A 87 30.21 6.17 13.73
N SER A 88 29.49 5.96 14.83
CA SER A 88 28.48 4.90 14.95
C SER A 88 27.37 5.03 13.92
N LEU A 89 26.79 6.23 13.77
CA LEU A 89 25.76 6.50 12.76
C LEU A 89 26.27 6.33 11.33
N THR A 90 27.54 6.64 11.07
CA THR A 90 28.17 6.43 9.77
C THR A 90 28.31 4.95 9.45
N GLU A 91 28.75 4.14 10.43
CA GLU A 91 28.86 2.69 10.28
C GLU A 91 27.48 2.04 10.07
N GLU A 92 26.46 2.48 10.80
CA GLU A 92 25.08 2.03 10.63
C GLU A 92 24.54 2.40 9.25
N ARG A 93 24.73 3.65 8.82
CA ARG A 93 24.32 4.11 7.49
C ARG A 93 25.01 3.32 6.37
N ASP A 94 26.29 2.99 6.52
CA ASP A 94 27.00 2.17 5.55
C ASP A 94 26.55 0.69 5.57
N ALA A 95 26.14 0.18 6.73
CA ALA A 95 25.54 -1.15 6.86
C ALA A 95 24.15 -1.20 6.19
N LEU A 96 23.28 -0.24 6.50
CA LEU A 96 21.96 -0.11 5.88
C LEU A 96 22.04 0.07 4.37
N LYS A 97 23.05 0.81 3.89
CA LYS A 97 23.29 0.96 2.45
C LYS A 97 23.66 -0.38 1.79
N ARG A 98 24.53 -1.17 2.43
CA ARG A 98 24.86 -2.53 1.95
C ARG A 98 23.64 -3.44 1.92
N ASP A 99 22.78 -3.35 2.93
CA ASP A 99 21.55 -4.14 2.99
C ASP A 99 20.55 -3.72 1.90
N LEU A 100 20.43 -2.42 1.62
CA LEU A 100 19.63 -1.91 0.51
C LEU A 100 20.14 -2.41 -0.83
N ASP A 101 21.45 -2.32 -1.09
CA ASP A 101 22.07 -2.80 -2.33
C ASP A 101 21.86 -4.31 -2.50
N ALA A 102 22.00 -5.09 -1.41
CA ALA A 102 21.76 -6.53 -1.43
C ALA A 102 20.28 -6.88 -1.68
N LEU A 103 19.35 -6.11 -1.10
CA LEU A 103 17.92 -6.31 -1.29
C LEU A 103 17.50 -5.95 -2.71
N GLN A 104 18.05 -4.88 -3.27
CA GLN A 104 17.83 -4.47 -4.64
C GLN A 104 18.32 -5.55 -5.62
N ALA A 105 19.52 -6.11 -5.41
CA ALA A 105 20.03 -7.20 -6.25
C ALA A 105 19.14 -8.45 -6.20
N LYS A 106 18.60 -8.79 -5.01
CA LYS A 106 17.63 -9.90 -4.86
C LYS A 106 16.32 -9.63 -5.61
N TYR A 107 15.83 -8.40 -5.54
CA TYR A 107 14.62 -7.99 -6.24
C TYR A 107 14.80 -8.10 -7.76
N GLU A 108 15.89 -7.54 -8.30
CA GLU A 108 16.20 -7.60 -9.73
C GLU A 108 16.34 -9.04 -10.23
N LYS A 109 17.02 -9.90 -9.46
CA LYS A 109 17.12 -11.33 -9.78
C LYS A 109 15.75 -12.01 -9.81
N THR A 110 14.91 -11.75 -8.82
CA THR A 110 13.55 -12.35 -8.73
C THR A 110 12.67 -11.87 -9.89
N GLU A 111 12.78 -10.61 -10.27
CA GLU A 111 12.04 -10.05 -11.40
C GLU A 111 12.51 -10.66 -12.74
N GLN A 112 13.81 -10.87 -12.92
CA GLN A 112 14.35 -11.58 -14.09
C GLN A 112 13.83 -13.01 -14.17
N GLU A 113 13.81 -13.75 -13.06
CA GLU A 113 13.25 -15.10 -12.99
C GLU A 113 11.75 -15.09 -13.34
N ARG A 114 10.98 -14.13 -12.81
CA ARG A 114 9.55 -13.95 -13.13
C ARG A 114 9.33 -13.74 -14.63
N LEU A 115 10.12 -12.87 -15.25
CA LEU A 115 10.04 -12.58 -16.69
C LEU A 115 10.44 -13.80 -17.53
N ALA A 116 11.45 -14.56 -17.12
CA ALA A 116 11.85 -15.78 -17.78
C ALA A 116 10.73 -16.83 -17.74
N PHE A 117 10.11 -17.05 -16.57
CA PHE A 117 8.96 -17.95 -16.45
C PHE A 117 7.75 -17.49 -17.27
N PHE A 118 7.45 -16.20 -17.26
CA PHE A 118 6.36 -15.65 -18.07
C PHE A 118 6.59 -15.90 -19.57
N THR A 119 7.82 -15.69 -20.04
CA THR A 119 8.21 -15.92 -21.43
C THR A 119 8.10 -17.39 -21.82
N GLN A 120 8.58 -18.30 -20.96
CA GLN A 120 8.45 -19.75 -21.19
C GLN A 120 6.99 -20.19 -21.24
N ASN A 121 6.15 -19.70 -20.33
CA ASN A 121 4.72 -20.02 -20.32
C ASN A 121 4.02 -19.50 -21.58
N ALA A 122 4.35 -18.30 -22.04
CA ALA A 122 3.81 -17.76 -23.29
C ALA A 122 4.20 -18.63 -24.50
N GLN A 123 5.45 -19.09 -24.57
CA GLN A 123 5.91 -20.00 -25.61
C GLN A 123 5.19 -21.35 -25.58
N LEU A 124 5.00 -21.94 -24.39
CA LEU A 124 4.26 -23.20 -24.25
C LEU A 124 2.81 -23.06 -24.69
N ILE A 125 2.13 -21.97 -24.33
CA ILE A 125 0.75 -21.71 -24.77
C ILE A 125 0.68 -21.62 -26.30
N LEU A 126 1.66 -20.96 -26.93
CA LEU A 126 1.74 -20.85 -28.38
C LEU A 126 1.92 -22.23 -29.04
N LEU A 127 2.86 -23.03 -28.55
CA LEU A 127 3.13 -24.39 -29.07
C LEU A 127 1.91 -25.30 -28.92
N LEU A 128 1.26 -25.29 -27.75
CA LEU A 128 0.03 -26.05 -27.52
C LEU A 128 -1.12 -25.59 -28.44
N GLY A 129 -1.20 -24.29 -28.72
CA GLY A 129 -2.13 -23.73 -29.69
C GLY A 129 -1.89 -24.25 -31.10
N GLN A 130 -0.63 -24.28 -31.55
CA GLN A 130 -0.22 -24.84 -32.84
C GLN A 130 -0.52 -26.33 -32.93
N GLU A 131 -0.10 -27.12 -31.93
CA GLU A 131 -0.35 -28.57 -31.89
C GLU A 131 -1.86 -28.88 -31.91
N LYS A 132 -2.67 -28.08 -31.21
CA LYS A 132 -4.14 -28.22 -31.24
C LYS A 132 -4.69 -27.96 -32.64
N GLN A 133 -4.22 -26.93 -33.34
CA GLN A 133 -4.65 -26.61 -34.70
C GLN A 133 -4.26 -27.72 -35.69
N GLU A 134 -3.03 -28.23 -35.59
CA GLU A 134 -2.55 -29.34 -36.41
C GLU A 134 -3.38 -30.60 -36.20
N LYS A 135 -3.65 -30.97 -34.94
CA LYS A 135 -4.53 -32.10 -34.61
C LYS A 135 -5.95 -31.89 -35.14
N GLN A 136 -6.48 -30.69 -35.03
CA GLN A 136 -7.82 -30.37 -35.54
C GLN A 136 -7.90 -30.44 -37.07
N ALA A 137 -6.83 -30.08 -37.78
CA ALA A 137 -6.75 -30.20 -39.24
C ALA A 137 -6.69 -31.66 -39.72
N LEU A 138 -6.11 -32.55 -38.91
CA LEU A 138 -6.08 -33.99 -39.17
C LEU A 138 -7.40 -34.70 -38.85
N LEU A 139 -8.24 -34.11 -38.00
CA LEU A 139 -9.54 -34.68 -37.67
C LEU A 139 -10.53 -34.46 -38.83
N PRO A 140 -11.40 -35.44 -39.11
CA PRO A 140 -12.48 -35.23 -40.07
C PRO A 140 -13.35 -34.05 -39.62
N PRO A 141 -13.93 -33.29 -40.57
CA PRO A 141 -14.73 -32.12 -40.25
C PRO A 141 -15.82 -32.50 -39.24
N PRO A 142 -16.07 -31.63 -38.24
CA PRO A 142 -17.04 -31.92 -37.20
C PRO A 142 -18.38 -32.27 -37.84
N LYS A 143 -18.94 -33.42 -37.43
CA LYS A 143 -20.22 -33.89 -37.97
C LYS A 143 -21.25 -32.79 -37.74
N LYS A 144 -22.00 -32.46 -38.80
CA LYS A 144 -23.11 -31.50 -38.72
C LYS A 144 -23.99 -31.83 -37.51
N PRO A 145 -24.41 -30.82 -36.72
CA PRO A 145 -25.23 -31.04 -35.53
C PRO A 145 -26.47 -31.85 -35.90
N LEU A 146 -26.92 -32.71 -34.99
CA LEU A 146 -28.04 -33.65 -35.22
C LEU A 146 -29.27 -32.93 -35.81
N MET A 147 -29.53 -31.70 -35.36
CA MET A 147 -30.63 -30.86 -35.86
C MET A 147 -30.50 -30.48 -37.34
N GLU A 148 -29.30 -30.25 -37.87
CA GLU A 148 -29.11 -30.03 -39.31
C GLU A 148 -29.34 -31.30 -40.12
N ARG A 149 -29.00 -32.47 -39.55
CA ARG A 149 -29.23 -33.77 -40.20
C ARG A 149 -30.72 -34.09 -40.25
N ILE A 150 -31.47 -33.78 -39.19
CA ILE A 150 -32.93 -33.96 -39.12
C ILE A 150 -33.66 -32.99 -40.08
N LYS A 151 -33.25 -31.72 -40.14
CA LYS A 151 -33.85 -30.74 -41.08
C LYS A 151 -33.73 -31.17 -42.55
N GLY A 152 -32.65 -31.85 -42.93
CA GLY A 152 -32.47 -32.38 -44.28
C GLY A 152 -33.46 -33.49 -44.67
N ILE A 153 -33.93 -34.27 -43.70
CA ILE A 153 -34.92 -35.35 -43.92
C ILE A 153 -36.31 -34.72 -44.18
N PHE A 154 -36.73 -33.78 -43.33
CA PHE A 154 -38.02 -33.09 -43.49
C PHE A 154 -38.10 -32.21 -44.75
N LYS A 155 -36.98 -31.69 -45.24
CA LYS A 155 -36.96 -30.88 -46.48
C LYS A 155 -37.08 -31.72 -47.76
N LYS A 156 -36.74 -33.02 -47.71
CA LYS A 156 -36.73 -33.90 -48.89
C LYS A 156 -38.12 -34.44 -49.25
N GLU A 157 -39.07 -34.40 -48.31
CA GLU A 157 -40.47 -34.80 -48.54
C GLU A 157 -41.33 -33.70 -49.21
N GLN A 158 -40.77 -32.52 -49.48
CA GLN A 158 -41.50 -31.39 -50.09
C GLN A 158 -41.10 -31.09 -51.55
N GLN A 159 -40.33 -31.94 -52.22
CA GLN A 159 -40.15 -31.83 -53.67
C GLN A 159 -41.13 -32.76 -54.40
N PRO A 160 -42.21 -32.23 -55.01
CA PRO A 160 -43.04 -33.03 -55.91
C PRO A 160 -42.23 -33.42 -57.15
N GLU A 161 -42.29 -34.70 -57.51
CA GLU A 161 -41.83 -35.20 -58.82
C GLU A 161 -42.61 -34.47 -59.92
N ASN A 162 -41.89 -33.76 -60.78
CA ASN A 162 -42.37 -33.30 -62.09
C ASN A 162 -41.80 -34.20 -63.17
#